data_AF-A0A9E3B6D1-F1
#
_entry.id   AF-A0A9E3B6D1-F1
#
_cell.length_a   1.000
_cell.length_b   1.000
_cell.length_c   1.000
_cell.angle_alpha   90.00
_cell.angle_beta   90.00
_cell.angle_gamma   90.00
#
_symmetry.space_group_name_H-M   'P 1'
#
loop_
_entity.id
_entity.type
_entity.pdbx_description
1 polymer ?
#
loop_
_entity_poly.entity_id
_entity_poly.type
_entity_poly.pdbx_seq_one_letter_code
_entity_poly.pdbx_strand_id
1 'polypeptide(L)'
;NCVCTLYPSSYEGWGLPVTEALCHGKVAVISNISSLPEAGGPFAEYFDVESEKDMMEAVERIVYDEKYRQRREQKIQAEFRPRAWAAISNQIVSQLRGWAKSVPALPPAPVHARGIWPLEAEMGTLHALARNTSSALWAGLKSGEIFRNGSNWWWPEDWGCWIKHTGPAQIALVLKDVAGSGIELFFGLRGIQKEECEATLKCEGAATVRTTLEPEEDKVVAMSLPAGGEAERLVVVQISSDRAADFRMLSGGVDFRVCGVGVRWIYACRSGDVLQRVRMLEAMALGDFDRLKRTPSGDFFLHT
;
A
#
# COMPACT_ATOMS: atom_id res chain seq x y z
N ASN A 1 11.23 -5.08 -32.53
CA ASN A 1 11.06 -4.39 -33.82
C ASN A 1 9.66 -3.82 -33.91
N CYS A 2 9.50 -2.51 -33.76
CA CYS A 2 8.25 -1.78 -33.95
C CYS A 2 8.48 -0.57 -34.88
N VAL A 3 7.39 -0.05 -35.45
CA VAL A 3 7.39 1.21 -36.22
C VAL A 3 7.47 2.40 -35.26
N CYS A 4 6.63 2.39 -34.23
CA CYS A 4 6.57 3.36 -33.14
C CYS A 4 5.95 2.70 -31.90
N THR A 5 5.97 3.40 -30.77
CA THR A 5 5.26 3.00 -29.54
C THR A 5 4.09 3.96 -29.34
N LEU A 6 2.86 3.45 -29.28
CA LEU A 6 1.67 4.25 -28.93
C LEU A 6 1.41 4.10 -27.42
N TYR A 7 1.28 5.21 -26.71
CA TYR A 7 1.03 5.23 -25.26
C TYR A 7 -0.05 6.24 -24.87
N PRO A 8 -1.34 5.86 -24.99
CA PRO A 8 -2.49 6.75 -24.81
C PRO A 8 -2.95 6.81 -23.36
N SER A 9 -2.04 7.07 -22.43
CA SER A 9 -2.39 7.15 -21.03
C SER A 9 -3.11 8.47 -20.71
N SER A 10 -4.18 8.40 -19.90
CA SER A 10 -4.85 9.57 -19.32
C SER A 10 -4.21 10.05 -18.01
N TYR A 11 -3.33 9.24 -17.43
CA TYR A 11 -2.54 9.59 -16.25
C TYR A 11 -1.33 8.67 -16.14
N GLU A 12 -0.15 9.25 -15.97
CA GLU A 12 1.09 8.48 -15.83
C GLU A 12 2.05 9.17 -14.87
N GLY A 13 2.71 8.37 -14.02
CA GLY A 13 3.59 8.86 -12.96
C GLY A 13 5.01 9.20 -13.43
N TRP A 14 5.60 8.41 -14.33
CA TRP A 14 6.99 8.64 -14.75
C TRP A 14 7.26 8.55 -16.26
N GLY A 15 6.47 7.78 -17.01
CA GLY A 15 6.65 7.71 -18.47
C GLY A 15 7.82 6.82 -18.91
N LEU A 16 8.15 5.79 -18.12
CA LEU A 16 9.18 4.80 -18.47
C LEU A 16 9.04 4.23 -19.88
N PRO A 17 7.86 3.75 -20.32
CA PRO A 17 7.69 3.19 -21.65
C PRO A 17 8.06 4.17 -22.77
N VAL A 18 7.86 5.48 -22.54
CA VAL A 18 8.23 6.55 -23.47
C VAL A 18 9.75 6.65 -23.57
N THR A 19 10.42 6.81 -22.42
CA THR A 19 11.88 6.93 -22.40
C THR A 19 12.58 5.69 -22.95
N GLU A 20 12.04 4.49 -22.71
CA GLU A 20 12.55 3.24 -23.26
C GLU A 20 12.41 3.18 -24.78
N ALA A 21 11.27 3.60 -25.33
CA ALA A 21 11.08 3.70 -26.78
C ALA A 21 12.13 4.65 -27.42
N LEU A 22 12.35 5.81 -26.80
CA LEU A 22 13.35 6.78 -27.24
C LEU A 22 14.79 6.22 -27.12
N CYS A 23 15.11 5.46 -26.06
CA CYS A 23 16.39 4.75 -25.92
C CYS A 23 16.64 3.77 -27.07
N HIS A 24 15.59 3.15 -27.60
CA HIS A 24 15.64 2.27 -28.77
C HIS A 24 15.65 3.03 -30.11
N GLY A 25 15.71 4.36 -30.09
CA GLY A 25 15.69 5.19 -31.29
C GLY A 25 14.33 5.20 -31.98
N LYS A 26 13.24 4.90 -31.26
CA LYS A 26 11.88 4.81 -31.78
C LYS A 26 11.03 5.98 -31.32
N VAL A 27 10.22 6.50 -32.24
CA VAL A 27 9.26 7.56 -31.91
C VAL A 27 8.18 6.98 -31.00
N ALA A 28 7.93 7.66 -29.89
CA ALA A 28 6.77 7.43 -29.04
C ALA A 28 5.66 8.40 -29.43
N VAL A 29 4.45 7.89 -29.69
CA VAL A 29 3.22 8.65 -29.89
C VAL A 29 2.47 8.65 -28.57
N ILE A 30 2.36 9.80 -27.91
CA ILE A 30 1.96 9.89 -26.49
C ILE A 30 0.96 11.02 -26.26
N SER A 31 0.13 10.87 -25.23
CA SER A 31 -0.76 11.95 -24.78
C SER A 31 0.05 13.17 -24.29
N ASN A 32 -0.42 14.39 -24.58
CA ASN A 32 0.22 15.63 -24.14
C ASN A 32 -0.18 16.07 -22.72
N ILE A 33 -0.21 15.13 -21.77
CA ILE A 33 -0.65 15.38 -20.38
C ILE A 33 0.15 14.57 -19.36
N SER A 34 -0.01 14.90 -18.07
CA SER A 34 0.70 14.26 -16.95
C SER A 34 2.22 14.39 -17.09
N SER A 35 2.99 13.38 -16.68
CA SER A 35 4.46 13.31 -16.80
C SER A 35 4.98 12.98 -18.21
N LEU A 36 4.09 12.76 -19.18
CA LEU A 36 4.47 12.30 -20.52
C LEU A 36 5.22 13.36 -21.33
N PRO A 37 4.85 14.67 -21.30
CA PRO A 37 5.64 15.73 -21.93
C PRO A 37 7.07 15.82 -21.39
N GLU A 38 7.27 15.59 -20.09
CA GLU A 38 8.60 15.56 -19.46
C GLU A 38 9.41 14.34 -19.92
N ALA A 39 8.76 13.17 -20.04
CA ALA A 39 9.40 11.94 -20.50
C ALA A 39 9.73 11.95 -22.02
N GLY A 40 8.82 12.47 -22.83
CA GLY A 40 8.91 12.51 -24.29
C GLY A 40 9.71 13.69 -24.83
N GLY A 41 9.69 14.82 -24.12
CA GLY A 41 10.35 16.07 -24.52
C GLY A 41 10.12 16.44 -25.99
N PRO A 42 11.12 16.98 -26.71
CA PRO A 42 10.99 17.30 -28.13
C PRO A 42 11.08 16.07 -29.06
N PHE A 43 11.15 14.86 -28.50
CA PHE A 43 11.44 13.62 -29.21
C PHE A 43 10.20 12.76 -29.48
N ALA A 44 9.15 12.91 -28.68
CA ALA A 44 7.86 12.25 -28.88
C ALA A 44 6.92 13.00 -29.85
N GLU A 45 6.04 12.25 -30.48
CA GLU A 45 4.88 12.77 -31.20
C GLU A 45 3.71 12.87 -30.20
N TYR A 46 3.03 14.01 -30.18
CA TYR A 46 2.01 14.29 -29.18
C TYR A 46 0.62 14.30 -29.80
N PHE A 47 -0.37 13.93 -29.00
CA PHE A 47 -1.78 14.13 -29.29
C PHE A 47 -2.56 14.52 -28.03
N ASP A 48 -3.73 15.10 -28.23
CA ASP A 48 -4.71 15.38 -27.19
C ASP A 48 -5.50 14.11 -26.82
N VAL A 49 -5.43 13.73 -25.53
CA VAL A 49 -6.07 12.52 -25.00
C VAL A 49 -7.60 12.54 -25.13
N GLU A 50 -8.20 13.73 -25.20
CA GLU A 50 -9.65 13.90 -25.35
C GLU A 50 -10.09 13.87 -26.83
N SER A 51 -9.15 13.80 -27.77
CA SER A 51 -9.40 13.85 -29.20
C SER A 51 -8.91 12.58 -29.90
N GLU A 52 -9.84 11.64 -30.13
CA GLU A 52 -9.58 10.43 -30.93
C GLU A 52 -9.03 10.79 -32.32
N LYS A 53 -9.53 11.88 -32.91
CA LYS A 53 -9.08 12.38 -34.21
C LYS A 53 -7.60 12.78 -34.17
N ASP A 54 -7.18 13.53 -33.16
CA ASP A 54 -5.79 13.99 -33.04
C ASP A 54 -4.84 12.81 -32.79
N MET A 55 -5.25 11.85 -31.97
CA MET A 55 -4.52 10.59 -31.77
C MET A 55 -4.33 9.85 -33.10
N MET A 56 -5.39 9.69 -33.88
CA MET A 56 -5.31 9.04 -35.19
C MET A 56 -4.38 9.77 -36.14
N GLU A 57 -4.49 11.10 -36.26
CA GLU A 57 -3.61 11.90 -37.11
C GLU A 57 -2.13 11.78 -36.70
N ALA A 58 -1.83 11.76 -35.40
CA ALA A 58 -0.48 11.57 -34.89
C ALA A 58 0.08 10.17 -35.22
N VAL A 59 -0.74 9.12 -35.06
CA VAL A 59 -0.36 7.75 -35.41
C VAL A 59 -0.13 7.61 -36.92
N GLU A 60 -1.06 8.09 -37.74
CA GLU A 60 -0.98 8.03 -39.20
C GLU A 60 0.26 8.74 -39.73
N ARG A 61 0.59 9.91 -39.17
CA ARG A 61 1.80 10.67 -39.53
C ARG A 61 3.07 9.86 -39.30
N ILE A 62 3.17 9.13 -38.19
CA ILE A 62 4.35 8.30 -37.89
C ILE A 62 4.36 6.99 -38.69
N VAL A 63 3.20 6.39 -38.95
CA VAL A 63 3.09 5.11 -39.66
C VAL A 63 3.29 5.29 -41.17
N TYR A 64 2.62 6.28 -41.77
CA TYR A 64 2.53 6.44 -43.22
C TYR A 64 3.52 7.45 -43.81
N ASP A 65 3.93 8.51 -43.08
CA ASP A 65 5.01 9.40 -43.53
C ASP A 65 6.37 8.88 -43.05
N GLU A 66 6.91 7.93 -43.82
CA GLU A 66 8.22 7.34 -43.54
C GLU A 66 9.35 8.38 -43.47
N LYS A 67 9.32 9.43 -44.30
CA LYS A 67 10.36 10.46 -44.30
C LYS A 67 10.30 11.28 -43.02
N TYR A 68 9.10 11.62 -42.55
CA TYR A 68 8.91 12.29 -41.27
C TYR A 68 9.39 11.42 -40.11
N ARG A 69 8.95 10.15 -40.05
CA ARG A 69 9.42 9.21 -39.02
C ARG A 69 10.94 9.08 -39.00
N GLN A 70 11.58 8.88 -40.15
CA GLN A 70 13.04 8.73 -40.22
C GLN A 70 13.78 9.99 -39.71
N ARG A 71 13.28 11.21 -40.03
CA ARG A 71 13.86 12.46 -39.48
C ARG A 71 13.75 12.51 -37.95
N ARG A 72 12.61 12.09 -37.41
CA ARG A 72 12.37 12.03 -35.96
C ARG A 72 13.29 11.00 -35.29
N GLU A 73 13.39 9.79 -35.84
CA GLU A 73 14.29 8.74 -35.33
C GLU A 73 15.77 9.16 -35.39
N GLN A 74 16.21 9.83 -36.45
CA GLN A 74 17.56 10.39 -36.55
C GLN A 74 17.83 11.43 -35.47
N LYS A 75 16.87 12.32 -35.22
CA LYS A 75 16.97 13.30 -34.13
C LYS A 75 17.09 12.62 -32.77
N ILE A 76 16.29 11.58 -32.51
CA ILE A 76 16.36 10.79 -31.27
C ILE A 76 17.76 10.20 -31.10
N GLN A 77 18.28 9.51 -32.12
CA GLN A 77 19.62 8.90 -32.05
C GLN A 77 20.72 9.94 -31.82
N ALA A 78 20.64 11.09 -32.50
CA ALA A 78 21.63 12.16 -32.41
C ALA A 78 21.62 12.85 -31.03
N GLU A 79 20.44 13.17 -30.49
CA GLU A 79 20.30 14.14 -29.40
C GLU A 79 19.73 13.55 -28.10
N PHE A 80 18.93 12.48 -28.15
CA PHE A 80 18.30 11.94 -26.94
C PHE A 80 19.35 11.29 -26.03
N ARG A 81 19.46 11.78 -24.80
CA ARG A 81 20.37 11.27 -23.79
C ARG A 81 19.58 11.05 -22.49
N PRO A 82 19.10 9.82 -22.24
CA PRO A 82 18.37 9.54 -21.01
C PRO A 82 19.33 9.64 -19.81
N ARG A 83 18.78 10.01 -18.66
CA ARG A 83 19.56 10.00 -17.44
C ARG A 83 19.85 8.56 -17.01
N ALA A 84 21.13 8.21 -16.90
CA ALA A 84 21.53 6.87 -16.49
C ALA A 84 21.07 6.56 -15.05
N TRP A 85 20.63 5.33 -14.81
CA TRP A 85 20.29 4.83 -13.47
C TRP A 85 21.41 5.03 -12.44
N ALA A 86 22.67 4.87 -12.86
CA ALA A 86 23.83 5.11 -11.99
C ALA A 86 23.91 6.58 -11.54
N ALA A 87 23.57 7.54 -12.42
CA ALA A 87 23.56 8.96 -12.08
C ALA A 87 22.41 9.33 -11.13
N ILE A 88 21.27 8.64 -11.23
CA ILE A 88 20.14 8.77 -10.28
C ILE A 88 20.56 8.22 -8.92
N SER A 89 21.11 7.00 -8.89
CA SER A 89 21.62 6.36 -7.66
C SER A 89 22.65 7.23 -6.95
N ASN A 90 23.64 7.75 -7.68
CA ASN A 90 24.66 8.64 -7.13
C ASN A 90 24.06 9.92 -6.53
N GLN A 91 23.05 10.51 -7.17
CA GLN A 91 22.36 11.68 -6.61
C GLN A 91 21.64 11.31 -5.30
N ILE A 92 20.88 10.21 -5.28
CA ILE A 92 20.16 9.76 -4.08
C ILE A 92 21.15 9.53 -2.93
N VAL A 93 22.24 8.80 -3.18
CA VAL A 93 23.28 8.54 -2.18
C VAL A 93 23.93 9.84 -1.69
N SER A 94 24.21 10.79 -2.58
CA SER A 94 24.76 12.10 -2.20
C SER A 94 23.81 12.86 -1.27
N GLN A 95 22.52 12.91 -1.60
CA GLN A 95 21.50 13.57 -0.79
C GLN A 95 21.33 12.89 0.57
N LEU A 96 21.27 11.55 0.60
CA LEU A 96 21.20 10.78 1.85
C LEU A 96 22.41 11.03 2.75
N ARG A 97 23.62 11.09 2.18
CA ARG A 97 24.84 11.44 2.94
C ARG A 97 24.81 12.87 3.47
N GLY A 98 24.28 13.81 2.69
CA GLY A 98 24.05 15.19 3.14
C GLY A 98 23.08 15.25 4.31
N TRP A 99 21.94 14.59 4.16
CA TRP A 99 20.90 14.52 5.20
C TRP A 99 21.40 13.83 6.47
N ALA A 100 22.10 12.71 6.35
CA ALA A 100 22.67 11.97 7.48
C ALA A 100 23.65 12.81 8.32
N LYS A 101 24.30 13.84 7.75
CA LYS A 101 25.13 14.79 8.51
C LYS A 101 24.31 15.82 9.28
N SER A 102 23.10 16.14 8.80
CA SER A 102 22.20 17.14 9.39
C SER A 102 21.22 16.57 10.43
N VAL A 103 20.97 15.25 10.38
CA VAL A 103 20.07 14.58 11.31
C VAL A 103 20.87 14.16 12.54
N PRO A 104 20.46 14.52 13.77
CA PRO A 104 21.07 13.99 14.97
C PRO A 104 21.02 12.46 14.91
N ALA A 105 22.09 11.79 15.35
CA ALA A 105 22.08 10.33 15.41
C ALA A 105 20.83 9.88 16.17
N LEU A 106 19.91 9.21 15.48
CA LEU A 106 18.79 8.57 16.14
C LEU A 106 19.38 7.59 17.17
N PRO A 107 18.83 7.54 18.39
CA PRO A 107 19.20 6.48 19.30
C PRO A 107 19.04 5.14 18.57
N PRO A 108 19.95 4.17 18.79
CA PRO A 108 19.85 2.87 18.13
C PRO A 108 18.44 2.35 18.34
N ALA A 109 17.73 2.07 17.22
CA ALA A 109 16.41 1.48 17.30
C ALA A 109 16.51 0.22 18.16
N PRO A 110 15.53 -0.04 19.05
CA PRO A 110 15.55 -1.24 19.88
C PRO A 110 15.79 -2.47 18.99
N VAL A 111 16.71 -3.32 19.43
CA VAL A 111 17.37 -4.40 18.66
C VAL A 111 16.38 -5.48 18.15
N HIS A 112 15.10 -5.39 18.48
CA HIS A 112 14.08 -6.43 18.25
C HIS A 112 13.56 -6.55 16.81
N ALA A 113 14.12 -5.85 15.82
CA ALA A 113 13.52 -5.72 14.50
C ALA A 113 14.49 -5.92 13.33
N ARG A 114 15.19 -7.06 13.24
CA ARG A 114 15.79 -7.45 11.94
C ARG A 114 14.66 -7.76 10.96
N GLY A 115 14.38 -6.83 10.06
CA GLY A 115 13.37 -7.00 9.00
C GLY A 115 11.95 -6.54 9.36
N ILE A 116 11.76 -5.84 10.49
CA ILE A 116 10.50 -5.18 10.85
C ILE A 116 10.74 -3.68 10.78
N TRP A 117 9.90 -2.94 10.05
CA TRP A 117 9.94 -1.48 10.07
C TRP A 117 8.91 -0.98 11.10
N PRO A 118 9.35 -0.54 12.29
CA PRO A 118 8.44 -0.25 13.40
C PRO A 118 7.69 1.05 13.14
N LEU A 119 6.45 0.95 12.65
CA LEU A 119 5.57 2.11 12.43
C LEU A 119 4.64 2.30 13.63
N GLU A 120 4.47 3.54 14.03
CA GLU A 120 3.60 3.92 15.14
C GLU A 120 2.13 3.77 14.76
N ALA A 121 1.39 2.99 15.53
CA ALA A 121 -0.07 2.94 15.49
C ALA A 121 -0.66 3.93 16.49
N GLU A 122 -1.66 4.69 16.03
CA GLU A 122 -2.40 5.63 16.88
C GLU A 122 -3.40 4.86 17.76
N MET A 123 -3.28 5.01 19.07
CA MET A 123 -4.20 4.41 20.05
C MET A 123 -5.59 5.05 19.94
N GLY A 124 -6.63 4.24 20.13
CA GLY A 124 -8.02 4.70 20.01
C GLY A 124 -8.47 4.97 18.58
N THR A 125 -7.67 4.58 17.59
CA THR A 125 -7.97 4.69 16.16
C THR A 125 -7.99 3.32 15.51
N LEU A 126 -8.96 3.09 14.63
CA LEU A 126 -9.07 1.88 13.83
C LEU A 126 -8.23 2.02 12.57
N HIS A 127 -7.29 1.10 12.39
CA HIS A 127 -6.41 1.02 11.23
C HIS A 127 -6.91 -0.08 10.31
N ALA A 128 -7.51 0.30 9.18
CA ALA A 128 -8.01 -0.67 8.20
C ALA A 128 -6.87 -1.31 7.40
N LEU A 129 -6.90 -2.64 7.25
CA LEU A 129 -6.02 -3.41 6.35
C LEU A 129 -6.64 -3.55 4.95
N ALA A 130 -7.58 -2.67 4.63
CA ALA A 130 -8.26 -2.60 3.34
C ALA A 130 -7.52 -1.64 2.40
N ARG A 131 -7.87 -1.71 1.11
CA ARG A 131 -7.38 -0.80 0.08
C ARG A 131 -7.81 0.62 0.44
N ASN A 132 -6.84 1.53 0.50
CA ASN A 132 -7.16 2.94 0.64
C ASN A 132 -7.64 3.51 -0.70
N THR A 133 -8.92 3.89 -0.78
CA THR A 133 -9.55 4.48 -1.97
C THR A 133 -9.65 6.01 -1.87
N SER A 134 -9.17 6.63 -0.78
CA SER A 134 -9.15 8.08 -0.64
C SER A 134 -8.19 8.71 -1.63
N SER A 135 -8.70 9.62 -2.48
CA SER A 135 -7.88 10.49 -3.33
C SER A 135 -7.29 11.67 -2.55
N ALA A 136 -7.85 11.99 -1.38
CA ALA A 136 -7.37 13.08 -0.53
C ALA A 136 -6.17 12.63 0.30
N LEU A 137 -5.05 13.34 0.14
CA LEU A 137 -3.86 13.22 0.98
C LEU A 137 -3.87 14.33 2.03
N TRP A 138 -3.59 13.99 3.29
CA TRP A 138 -3.54 14.94 4.40
C TRP A 138 -2.50 14.49 5.44
N ALA A 139 -2.04 15.43 6.25
CA ALA A 139 -0.97 15.19 7.22
C ALA A 139 -1.44 14.21 8.31
N GLY A 140 -0.77 13.06 8.41
CA GLY A 140 -1.12 12.01 9.37
C GLY A 140 -2.02 10.91 8.81
N LEU A 141 -2.32 10.92 7.51
CA LEU A 141 -2.94 9.79 6.82
C LEU A 141 -2.03 8.56 6.95
N LYS A 142 -2.51 7.54 7.68
CA LYS A 142 -1.84 6.24 7.81
C LYS A 142 -2.81 5.16 7.32
N SER A 143 -2.43 4.44 6.26
CA SER A 143 -3.13 3.21 5.88
C SER A 143 -2.74 2.11 6.85
N GLY A 144 -3.69 1.32 7.36
CA GLY A 144 -3.36 0.18 8.24
C GLY A 144 -2.58 -0.92 7.52
N GLU A 145 -2.53 -0.87 6.18
CA GLU A 145 -1.68 -1.73 5.37
C GLU A 145 -0.19 -1.64 5.72
N ILE A 146 0.27 -0.49 6.22
CA ILE A 146 1.68 -0.27 6.58
C ILE A 146 2.12 -1.17 7.75
N PHE A 147 1.19 -1.71 8.52
CA PHE A 147 1.47 -2.60 9.64
C PHE A 147 1.60 -4.07 9.22
N ARG A 148 1.30 -4.40 7.95
CA ARG A 148 1.52 -5.75 7.42
C ARG A 148 3.02 -6.01 7.31
N ASN A 149 3.49 -7.04 7.99
CA ASN A 149 4.86 -7.49 7.97
C ASN A 149 4.99 -8.88 7.36
N GLY A 150 6.09 -9.10 6.62
CA GLY A 150 6.37 -10.38 5.95
C GLY A 150 5.58 -10.59 4.65
N SER A 151 5.75 -11.77 4.04
CA SER A 151 5.26 -12.09 2.70
C SER A 151 3.96 -12.91 2.66
N ASN A 152 3.42 -13.31 3.83
CA ASN A 152 2.22 -14.15 3.96
C ASN A 152 0.90 -13.36 3.85
N TRP A 153 0.91 -12.25 3.13
CA TRP A 153 -0.27 -11.43 2.83
C TRP A 153 -0.59 -11.50 1.33
N TRP A 154 -1.88 -11.53 1.00
CA TRP A 154 -2.35 -11.18 -0.33
C TRP A 154 -2.42 -9.65 -0.49
N TRP A 155 -2.86 -9.16 -1.66
CA TRP A 155 -3.15 -7.73 -1.82
C TRP A 155 -4.43 -7.37 -1.05
N PRO A 156 -4.54 -6.11 -0.58
CA PRO A 156 -5.75 -5.63 0.07
C PRO A 156 -6.92 -5.57 -0.93
N GLU A 157 -8.12 -5.75 -0.38
CA GLU A 157 -9.41 -5.52 -1.01
C GLU A 157 -10.12 -4.35 -0.31
N ASP A 158 -11.29 -3.97 -0.79
CA ASP A 158 -11.99 -2.79 -0.27
C ASP A 158 -12.51 -2.98 1.17
N TRP A 159 -12.52 -4.22 1.68
CA TRP A 159 -12.96 -4.56 3.04
C TRP A 159 -11.85 -5.02 3.99
N GLY A 160 -10.68 -5.45 3.47
CA GLY A 160 -9.62 -6.06 4.26
C GLY A 160 -8.56 -6.77 3.43
N CYS A 161 -7.78 -7.65 4.05
CA CYS A 161 -6.70 -8.39 3.38
C CYS A 161 -6.68 -9.85 3.81
N TRP A 162 -6.63 -10.78 2.86
CA TRP A 162 -6.44 -12.20 3.13
C TRP A 162 -4.99 -12.52 3.51
N ILE A 163 -4.82 -13.53 4.36
CA ILE A 163 -3.52 -14.15 4.61
C ILE A 163 -3.28 -15.33 3.67
N LYS A 164 -2.02 -15.66 3.40
CA LYS A 164 -1.64 -16.86 2.66
C LYS A 164 -1.68 -18.08 3.60
N HIS A 165 -2.01 -19.25 3.05
CA HIS A 165 -2.02 -20.52 3.81
C HIS A 165 -0.63 -21.07 4.12
N THR A 166 0.42 -20.51 3.52
CA THR A 166 1.81 -21.01 3.60
C THR A 166 2.49 -20.76 4.94
N GLY A 167 1.86 -20.01 5.85
CA GLY A 167 2.39 -19.74 7.18
C GLY A 167 1.71 -18.55 7.85
N PRO A 168 2.17 -18.17 9.06
CA PRO A 168 1.59 -17.04 9.79
C PRO A 168 1.83 -15.73 9.03
N ALA A 169 0.79 -14.91 8.94
CA ALA A 169 0.92 -13.50 8.62
C ALA A 169 1.31 -12.72 9.88
N GLN A 170 2.03 -11.62 9.71
CA GLN A 170 2.48 -10.79 10.84
C GLN A 170 1.94 -9.38 10.71
N ILE A 171 1.41 -8.86 11.80
CA ILE A 171 1.15 -7.42 11.99
C ILE A 171 2.18 -6.91 12.97
N ALA A 172 2.90 -5.86 12.60
CA ALA A 172 3.91 -5.23 13.45
C ALA A 172 3.63 -3.74 13.61
N LEU A 173 3.56 -3.27 14.84
CA LEU A 173 3.27 -1.88 15.17
C LEU A 173 3.98 -1.46 16.45
N VAL A 174 4.26 -0.15 16.58
CA VAL A 174 4.75 0.46 17.81
C VAL A 174 3.62 1.21 18.48
N LEU A 175 3.45 0.97 19.78
CA LEU A 175 2.55 1.73 20.64
C LEU A 175 3.39 2.62 21.55
N LYS A 176 3.12 3.92 21.53
CA LYS A 176 3.79 4.93 22.37
C LYS A 176 2.96 5.30 23.57
N ASP A 177 3.63 5.87 24.58
CA ASP A 177 3.05 6.30 25.85
C ASP A 177 2.29 5.18 26.57
N VAL A 178 2.85 3.97 26.57
CA VAL A 178 2.22 2.76 27.16
C VAL A 178 2.87 2.28 28.46
N ALA A 179 3.82 3.04 29.02
CA ALA A 179 4.48 2.70 30.27
C ALA A 179 3.46 2.48 31.41
N GLY A 180 3.58 1.35 32.10
CA GLY A 180 2.70 0.96 33.21
C GLY A 180 1.26 0.60 32.82
N SER A 181 0.91 0.65 31.54
CA SER A 181 -0.46 0.40 31.06
C SER A 181 -0.57 -0.95 30.35
N GLY A 182 -1.58 -1.74 30.73
CA GLY A 182 -2.04 -2.86 29.90
C GLY A 182 -2.60 -2.36 28.57
N ILE A 183 -2.59 -3.20 27.56
CA ILE A 183 -3.05 -2.85 26.20
C ILE A 183 -4.09 -3.88 25.77
N GLU A 184 -5.23 -3.40 25.28
CA GLU A 184 -6.23 -4.22 24.60
C GLU A 184 -6.10 -4.03 23.10
N LEU A 185 -5.91 -5.13 22.38
CA LEU A 185 -5.89 -5.19 20.94
C LEU A 185 -7.17 -5.85 20.44
N PHE A 186 -7.82 -5.25 19.46
CA PHE A 186 -8.99 -5.78 18.79
C PHE A 186 -8.70 -5.98 17.31
N PHE A 187 -9.18 -7.09 16.77
CA PHE A 187 -9.00 -7.49 15.38
C PHE A 187 -10.36 -7.78 14.77
N GLY A 188 -10.64 -7.20 13.61
CA GLY A 188 -11.74 -7.62 12.76
C GLY A 188 -11.24 -8.74 11.85
N LEU A 189 -11.70 -9.97 12.07
CA LEU A 189 -11.36 -11.12 11.24
C LEU A 189 -12.53 -11.49 10.33
N ARG A 190 -12.22 -12.12 9.20
CA ARG A 190 -13.21 -12.67 8.27
C ARG A 190 -12.95 -14.15 8.02
N GLY A 191 -13.97 -14.99 8.13
CA GLY A 191 -13.90 -16.41 7.77
C GLY A 191 -13.62 -16.62 6.28
N ILE A 192 -13.01 -17.75 5.94
CA ILE A 192 -12.77 -18.14 4.55
C ILE A 192 -14.08 -18.50 3.83
N GLN A 193 -14.07 -18.60 2.50
CA GLN A 193 -15.28 -18.93 1.74
C GLN A 193 -15.61 -20.42 1.84
N LYS A 194 -16.92 -20.73 1.91
CA LYS A 194 -17.54 -22.08 1.91
C LYS A 194 -17.23 -23.01 3.09
N GLU A 195 -16.16 -22.80 3.83
CA GLU A 195 -15.76 -23.66 4.94
C GLU A 195 -15.52 -22.87 6.22
N GLU A 196 -15.86 -23.48 7.34
CA GLU A 196 -15.47 -23.00 8.66
C GLU A 196 -13.94 -23.13 8.82
N CYS A 197 -13.34 -22.16 9.51
CA CYS A 197 -11.92 -22.20 9.86
C CYS A 197 -11.66 -21.70 11.29
N GLU A 198 -10.55 -22.13 11.88
CA GLU A 198 -10.02 -21.60 13.13
C GLU A 198 -8.90 -20.59 12.85
N ALA A 199 -9.08 -19.35 13.32
CA ALA A 199 -8.03 -18.35 13.39
C ALA A 199 -7.26 -18.46 14.70
N THR A 200 -5.94 -18.47 14.63
CA THR A 200 -5.05 -18.41 15.81
C THR A 200 -4.25 -17.11 15.80
N LEU A 201 -4.33 -16.33 16.88
CA LEU A 201 -3.56 -15.11 17.09
C LEU A 201 -2.56 -15.33 18.22
N LYS A 202 -1.29 -15.02 17.95
CA LYS A 202 -0.19 -15.10 18.93
C LYS A 202 0.56 -13.78 18.99
N CYS A 203 0.83 -13.32 20.20
CA CYS A 203 1.72 -12.18 20.46
C CYS A 203 2.57 -12.51 21.68
N GLU A 204 3.83 -12.08 21.68
CA GLU A 204 4.70 -12.24 22.84
C GLU A 204 4.11 -11.54 24.07
N GLY A 205 4.07 -12.26 25.19
CA GLY A 205 3.50 -11.77 26.45
C GLY A 205 1.97 -11.76 26.53
N ALA A 206 1.24 -12.17 25.48
CA ALA A 206 -0.21 -12.35 25.51
C ALA A 206 -0.61 -13.84 25.58
N ALA A 207 -1.81 -14.11 26.08
CA ALA A 207 -2.43 -15.42 25.88
C ALA A 207 -2.70 -15.65 24.38
N THR A 208 -2.47 -16.87 23.90
CA THR A 208 -2.85 -17.24 22.52
C THR A 208 -4.36 -17.23 22.42
N VAL A 209 -4.90 -16.53 21.42
CA VAL A 209 -6.34 -16.45 21.17
C VAL A 209 -6.68 -17.34 19.98
N ARG A 210 -7.69 -18.18 20.13
CA ARG A 210 -8.25 -19.00 19.05
C ARG A 210 -9.72 -18.65 18.89
N THR A 211 -10.19 -18.55 17.66
CA THR A 211 -11.61 -18.39 17.36
C THR A 211 -11.98 -19.20 16.13
N THR A 212 -13.14 -19.85 16.20
CA THR A 212 -13.83 -20.37 15.03
C THR A 212 -14.53 -19.23 14.30
N LEU A 213 -14.47 -19.28 12.97
CA LEU A 213 -15.12 -18.36 12.04
C LEU A 213 -15.96 -19.20 11.07
N GLU A 214 -17.25 -18.90 11.01
CA GLU A 214 -18.15 -19.42 9.98
C GLU A 214 -17.77 -18.87 8.59
N PRO A 215 -18.19 -19.52 7.49
CA PRO A 215 -17.88 -19.05 6.16
C PRO A 215 -18.28 -17.58 5.95
N GLU A 216 -17.31 -16.76 5.57
CA GLU A 216 -17.48 -15.32 5.34
C GLU A 216 -18.00 -14.49 6.53
N GLU A 217 -17.99 -15.05 7.75
CA GLU A 217 -18.36 -14.35 8.98
C GLU A 217 -17.33 -13.26 9.30
N ASP A 218 -17.81 -12.04 9.56
CA ASP A 218 -16.99 -10.99 10.16
C ASP A 218 -17.10 -11.08 11.70
N LYS A 219 -15.97 -11.26 12.38
CA LYS A 219 -15.93 -11.45 13.84
C LYS A 219 -14.84 -10.62 14.49
N VAL A 220 -15.15 -10.07 15.65
CA VAL A 220 -14.20 -9.31 16.45
C VAL A 220 -13.51 -10.21 17.47
N VAL A 221 -12.19 -10.15 17.50
CA VAL A 221 -11.35 -10.88 18.45
C VAL A 221 -10.54 -9.88 19.27
N ALA A 222 -10.50 -10.10 20.58
CA ALA A 222 -9.69 -9.29 21.49
C ALA A 222 -8.49 -10.08 22.04
N MET A 223 -7.39 -9.38 22.28
CA MET A 223 -6.17 -9.88 22.90
C MET A 223 -5.65 -8.85 23.88
N SER A 224 -5.39 -9.28 25.11
CA SER A 224 -4.85 -8.42 26.17
C SER A 224 -3.35 -8.65 26.35
N LEU A 225 -2.60 -7.54 26.38
CA LEU A 225 -1.19 -7.51 26.70
C LEU A 225 -0.98 -6.92 28.10
N PRO A 226 -0.14 -7.55 28.95
CA PRO A 226 0.12 -7.06 30.30
C PRO A 226 0.86 -5.72 30.27
N ALA A 227 0.79 -4.96 31.36
CA ALA A 227 1.53 -3.71 31.51
C ALA A 227 3.05 -3.92 31.36
N GLY A 228 3.69 -3.06 30.56
CA GLY A 228 5.14 -3.04 30.38
C GLY A 228 5.79 -1.85 31.07
N GLY A 229 7.11 -1.89 31.28
CA GLY A 229 7.88 -0.76 31.83
C GLY A 229 8.32 0.27 30.79
N GLU A 230 8.24 -0.06 29.50
CA GLU A 230 8.74 0.76 28.40
C GLU A 230 7.72 1.80 27.97
N ALA A 231 8.19 3.00 27.62
CA ALA A 231 7.33 4.07 27.07
C ALA A 231 6.84 3.74 25.65
N GLU A 232 7.65 3.04 24.87
CA GLU A 232 7.30 2.53 23.55
C GLU A 232 7.37 1.01 23.55
N ARG A 233 6.37 0.36 22.95
CA ARG A 233 6.31 -1.10 22.87
C ARG A 233 6.12 -1.56 21.44
N LEU A 234 7.04 -2.39 20.96
CA LEU A 234 6.87 -3.14 19.72
C LEU A 234 5.90 -4.30 19.96
N VAL A 235 4.82 -4.35 19.19
CA VAL A 235 3.83 -5.43 19.21
C VAL A 235 3.89 -6.14 17.87
N VAL A 236 4.14 -7.45 17.92
CA VAL A 236 4.12 -8.32 16.74
C VAL A 236 3.08 -9.41 16.94
N VAL A 237 2.00 -9.34 16.18
CA VAL A 237 0.92 -10.32 16.21
C VAL A 237 1.03 -11.24 15.01
N GLN A 238 1.16 -12.53 15.28
CA GLN A 238 1.10 -13.59 14.29
C GLN A 238 -0.34 -14.08 14.16
N ILE A 239 -0.84 -14.12 12.93
CA ILE A 239 -2.18 -14.57 12.60
C ILE A 239 -2.04 -15.78 11.66
N SER A 240 -2.63 -16.90 12.05
CA SER A 240 -2.65 -18.13 11.28
C SER A 240 -4.07 -18.64 11.09
N SER A 241 -4.26 -19.40 10.02
CA SER A 241 -5.49 -20.12 9.69
C SER A 241 -5.16 -21.62 9.69
N ASP A 242 -6.01 -22.45 10.28
CA ASP A 242 -5.86 -23.91 10.22
C ASP A 242 -6.21 -24.47 8.83
N ARG A 243 -7.12 -23.81 8.12
CA ARG A 243 -7.59 -24.14 6.77
C ARG A 243 -7.37 -23.00 5.80
N ALA A 244 -7.52 -23.31 4.52
CA ALA A 244 -7.52 -22.33 3.46
C ALA A 244 -8.49 -22.72 2.35
N ALA A 245 -9.10 -21.72 1.74
CA ALA A 245 -10.00 -21.89 0.60
C ALA A 245 -9.27 -21.53 -0.70
N ASP A 246 -9.43 -22.38 -1.72
CA ASP A 246 -8.92 -22.15 -3.07
C ASP A 246 -9.94 -21.37 -3.89
N PHE A 247 -9.67 -20.10 -4.15
CA PHE A 247 -10.60 -19.20 -4.82
C PHE A 247 -10.69 -19.48 -6.33
N ARG A 248 -9.78 -20.28 -6.90
CA ARG A 248 -9.86 -20.70 -8.32
C ARG A 248 -11.13 -21.47 -8.60
N MET A 249 -11.49 -22.35 -7.67
CA MET A 249 -12.69 -23.18 -7.75
C MET A 249 -13.97 -22.35 -7.66
N LEU A 250 -13.89 -21.16 -7.06
CA LEU A 250 -15.02 -20.28 -6.79
C LEU A 250 -15.25 -19.26 -7.91
N SER A 251 -14.15 -18.79 -8.49
CA SER A 251 -14.12 -17.73 -9.51
C SER A 251 -14.05 -18.25 -10.94
N GLY A 252 -14.04 -19.57 -11.16
CA GLY A 252 -13.79 -20.15 -12.48
C GLY A 252 -12.37 -19.88 -13.00
N GLY A 253 -11.39 -19.71 -12.09
CA GLY A 253 -9.98 -19.47 -12.41
C GLY A 253 -9.56 -18.01 -12.56
N VAL A 254 -10.48 -17.05 -12.39
CA VAL A 254 -10.15 -15.60 -12.41
C VAL A 254 -9.32 -15.21 -11.19
N ASP A 255 -9.67 -15.73 -10.02
CA ASP A 255 -8.95 -15.55 -8.78
C ASP A 255 -8.06 -16.76 -8.50
N PHE A 256 -6.74 -16.57 -8.54
CA PHE A 256 -5.76 -17.63 -8.37
C PHE A 256 -5.34 -17.88 -6.91
N ARG A 257 -5.92 -17.14 -5.96
CA ARG A 257 -5.46 -17.14 -4.57
C ARG A 257 -5.93 -18.39 -3.83
N VAL A 258 -5.09 -18.80 -2.88
CA VAL A 258 -5.44 -19.75 -1.82
C VAL A 258 -5.35 -18.99 -0.50
N CYS A 259 -6.49 -18.72 0.10
CA CYS A 259 -6.66 -17.76 1.19
C CYS A 259 -6.92 -18.46 2.51
N GLY A 260 -6.14 -18.12 3.54
CA GLY A 260 -6.56 -18.32 4.94
C GLY A 260 -7.46 -17.18 5.39
N VAL A 261 -7.67 -17.03 6.71
CA VAL A 261 -8.54 -16.00 7.28
C VAL A 261 -8.24 -14.58 6.76
N GLY A 262 -9.29 -13.77 6.66
CA GLY A 262 -9.18 -12.35 6.32
C GLY A 262 -8.93 -11.51 7.56
N VAL A 263 -8.16 -10.43 7.40
CA VAL A 263 -7.98 -9.41 8.43
C VAL A 263 -8.47 -8.08 7.88
N ARG A 264 -9.47 -7.50 8.54
CA ARG A 264 -10.15 -6.27 8.11
C ARG A 264 -9.47 -5.03 8.65
N TRP A 265 -9.19 -5.05 9.94
CA TRP A 265 -8.69 -3.90 10.68
C TRP A 265 -8.11 -4.32 12.02
N ILE A 266 -7.34 -3.42 12.59
CA ILE A 266 -6.81 -3.50 13.95
C ILE A 266 -7.14 -2.23 14.73
N TYR A 267 -7.38 -2.39 16.03
CA TYR A 267 -7.63 -1.29 16.95
C TYR A 267 -6.90 -1.58 18.26
N ALA A 268 -6.23 -0.57 18.83
CA ALA A 268 -5.49 -0.70 20.08
C ALA A 268 -5.93 0.40 21.05
N CYS A 269 -6.16 0.04 22.31
CA CYS A 269 -6.42 1.00 23.38
C CYS A 269 -5.77 0.54 24.70
N ARG A 270 -5.57 1.47 25.65
CA ARG A 270 -5.05 1.10 26.97
C ARG A 270 -6.15 0.37 27.75
N SER A 271 -5.81 -0.67 28.50
CA SER A 271 -6.80 -1.42 29.29
C SER A 271 -7.56 -0.55 30.30
N GLY A 272 -6.90 0.51 30.80
CA GLY A 272 -7.48 1.52 31.70
C GLY A 272 -8.23 2.67 31.01
N ASP A 273 -8.18 2.79 29.68
CA ASP A 273 -8.91 3.82 28.94
C ASP A 273 -10.36 3.35 28.69
N VAL A 274 -11.23 3.68 29.63
CA VAL A 274 -12.65 3.30 29.58
C VAL A 274 -13.35 3.92 28.37
N LEU A 275 -13.03 5.16 28.00
CA LEU A 275 -13.70 5.86 26.92
C LEU A 275 -13.42 5.19 25.56
N GLN A 276 -12.16 4.88 25.28
CA GLN A 276 -11.78 4.19 24.04
C GLN A 276 -12.38 2.79 23.95
N ARG A 277 -12.49 2.08 25.08
CA ARG A 277 -13.15 0.77 25.13
C ARG A 277 -14.65 0.85 24.91
N VAL A 278 -15.32 1.85 25.50
CA VAL A 278 -16.75 2.08 25.28
C VAL A 278 -17.03 2.41 23.81
N ARG A 279 -16.21 3.26 23.18
CA ARG A 279 -16.32 3.54 21.74
C ARG A 279 -16.17 2.29 20.88
N MET A 280 -15.25 1.40 21.25
CA MET A 280 -15.07 0.11 20.57
C MET A 280 -16.30 -0.78 20.72
N LEU A 281 -16.83 -0.92 21.94
CA LEU A 281 -18.04 -1.71 22.21
C LEU A 281 -19.27 -1.14 21.50
N GLU A 282 -19.40 0.18 21.44
CA GLU A 282 -20.46 0.86 20.72
C GLU A 282 -20.38 0.59 19.21
N ALA A 283 -19.17 0.69 18.63
CA ALA A 283 -18.94 0.35 17.22
C ALA A 283 -19.29 -1.12 16.93
N MET A 284 -18.94 -2.04 17.84
CA MET A 284 -19.32 -3.46 17.74
C MET A 284 -20.83 -3.66 17.79
N ALA A 285 -21.53 -2.97 18.70
CA ALA A 285 -22.98 -3.09 18.87
C ALA A 285 -23.75 -2.54 17.66
N LEU A 286 -23.23 -1.48 17.02
CA LEU A 286 -23.85 -0.83 15.88
C LEU A 286 -23.39 -1.38 14.53
N GLY A 287 -22.31 -2.16 14.50
CA GLY A 287 -21.65 -2.59 13.26
C GLY A 287 -20.98 -1.46 12.48
N ASP A 288 -20.84 -0.28 13.07
CA ASP A 288 -20.27 0.92 12.46
C ASP A 288 -18.88 1.17 13.01
N PHE A 289 -17.88 0.62 12.32
CA PHE A 289 -16.47 0.76 12.65
C PHE A 289 -15.82 2.01 12.03
N ASP A 290 -16.48 2.67 11.07
CA ASP A 290 -15.92 3.82 10.38
C ASP A 290 -15.79 5.04 11.29
N ARG A 291 -16.65 5.14 12.32
CA ARG A 291 -16.53 6.15 13.40
C ARG A 291 -15.22 6.10 14.18
N LEU A 292 -14.51 4.96 14.15
CA LEU A 292 -13.23 4.78 14.84
C LEU A 292 -12.04 5.12 13.93
N LYS A 293 -12.27 5.35 12.63
CA LYS A 293 -11.22 5.75 11.70
C LYS A 293 -10.85 7.22 11.93
N ARG A 294 -9.59 7.54 11.67
CA ARG A 294 -9.15 8.95 11.66
C ARG A 294 -9.76 9.66 10.45
N THR A 295 -10.39 10.79 10.71
CA THR A 295 -10.90 11.71 9.69
C THR A 295 -10.05 12.98 9.64
N PRO A 296 -10.00 13.69 8.50
CA PRO A 296 -9.38 15.01 8.45
C PRO A 296 -10.07 15.93 9.45
N SER A 297 -9.30 16.63 10.29
CA SER A 297 -9.85 17.72 11.10
C SER A 297 -10.30 18.84 10.15
N GLY A 298 -11.47 19.46 10.43
CA GLY A 298 -12.14 20.42 9.54
C GLY A 298 -11.31 21.65 9.12
N ASP A 299 -10.17 21.90 9.76
CA ASP A 299 -9.27 23.03 9.44
C ASP A 299 -8.44 22.84 8.16
N PHE A 300 -8.56 21.71 7.46
CA PHE A 300 -7.81 21.44 6.22
C PHE A 300 -8.49 21.94 4.94
N PHE A 301 -9.75 22.40 4.99
CA PHE A 301 -10.43 23.00 3.84
C PHE A 301 -10.22 24.52 3.79
N LEU A 302 -8.97 24.97 3.82
CA LEU A 302 -8.63 26.33 3.39
C LEU A 302 -7.43 26.28 2.44
N HIS A 303 -7.73 26.67 1.20
CA HIS A 303 -6.82 26.95 0.09
C HIS A 303 -6.19 25.77 -0.64
N THR A 304 -6.90 25.33 -1.68
CA THR A 304 -6.37 25.30 -3.06
C THR A 304 -7.45 25.73 -4.01
#